data_AF-A0A8S0H5I5-F1
#
_entry.id   AF-A0A8S0H5I5-F1
#
_cell.length_a   1.000
_cell.length_b   1.000
_cell.length_c   1.000
_cell.angle_alpha   90.00
_cell.angle_beta   90.00
_cell.angle_gamma   90.00
#
_symmetry.space_group_name_H-M   'P 1'
#
loop_
_entity.id
_entity.type
_entity.pdbx_description
1 polymer ?
#
loop_
_entity_poly.entity_id
_entity_poly.type
_entity_poly.pdbx_seq_one_letter_code
_entity_poly.pdbx_strand_id
1 'polypeptide(L)'
;MRLFIYGFSRGAAEARAFATWLEALTRVEVNGETCYLFAGLPIKIVFMGLFDTVASVGIPYIVPFAAGHMGWADGSLRLPDSEAFLEHCVHLVAAHEQRGCFPLDSIRRKADPDDPDCPSTYRNGTAEYLYPGMHSDVGGGYPPGDQGKAFAGSHELLSQIALHHMYAEAFKVGAPLQVPSRALGVWKKEWPWLEMDVETENEFDIGPTPIKRFNTWLKSVENGPLEDVMERQAGLITGWRINRYANYRLRHTPSYGEVMKSGHPRGGDMTAREIESFEALHRMQLEEDAAVRANQPLPEWSERQQQTRQEHERVKQEYERRTGAASPVELNTSKVFEPSLDHRQLENAMTDFRRDYIPEWGLSEGDGFSLGSLPNILLGGIVYMTNDQDEAEDYAKLRRAGNHHYAILFDSNGQPLDEQAKAIIRLFDEQVHDSRAWFMNSNLNERELFSDYFRYRCVFFDNESNKQLSLLATATRVIGVAVAVGSIGLSIKRRDPRLLVGLIIPSLGIPVLRGKAGLPEIRAFDTVTGLALPMLEGMEALRVFTHDPGSVLKQAQALPMPAALNEQTATTDDLKTILKAAQALAAQANAPNAAPEEPLNPLDAAQEATVPGWLDQAKSAARHLNT
;
A
#
# COMPACT_ATOMS: atom_id res chain seq x y z
N MET A 1 19.59 -27.31 -12.41
CA MET A 1 19.30 -26.30 -11.38
C MET A 1 17.82 -26.37 -11.03
N ARG A 2 17.48 -26.35 -9.74
CA ARG A 2 16.11 -26.36 -9.24
C ARG A 2 15.95 -25.18 -8.30
N LEU A 3 14.98 -24.31 -8.55
CA LEU A 3 14.78 -23.09 -7.79
C LEU A 3 13.55 -23.20 -6.87
N PHE A 4 13.67 -22.65 -5.67
CA PHE A 4 12.61 -22.48 -4.69
C PHE A 4 12.62 -20.99 -4.33
N ILE A 5 11.55 -20.28 -4.68
CA ILE A 5 11.49 -18.82 -4.61
C ILE A 5 10.41 -18.43 -3.63
N TYR A 6 10.71 -17.47 -2.75
CA TYR A 6 9.75 -16.91 -1.80
C TYR A 6 9.72 -15.40 -1.95
N GLY A 7 8.53 -14.81 -1.98
CA GLY A 7 8.37 -13.37 -2.07
C GLY A 7 7.14 -12.89 -1.29
N PHE A 8 7.25 -11.72 -0.68
CA PHE A 8 6.15 -11.03 -0.01
C PHE A 8 6.03 -9.61 -0.55
N SER A 9 4.81 -9.10 -0.74
CA SER A 9 4.54 -7.72 -1.12
C SER A 9 5.13 -7.40 -2.51
N ARG A 10 5.90 -6.32 -2.63
CA ARG A 10 6.70 -6.02 -3.82
C ARG A 10 7.74 -7.09 -4.11
N GLY A 11 8.29 -7.76 -3.10
CA GLY A 11 9.17 -8.91 -3.29
C GLY A 11 8.45 -10.11 -3.95
N ALA A 12 7.15 -10.26 -3.75
CA ALA A 12 6.35 -11.26 -4.50
C ALA A 12 6.16 -10.85 -5.96
N ALA A 13 6.00 -9.55 -6.24
CA ALA A 13 5.95 -9.04 -7.60
C ALA A 13 7.31 -9.20 -8.30
N GLU A 14 8.41 -8.92 -7.60
CA GLU A 14 9.78 -9.17 -8.06
C GLU A 14 10.01 -10.66 -8.35
N ALA A 15 9.52 -11.58 -7.50
CA ALA A 15 9.63 -13.02 -7.74
C ALA A 15 8.90 -13.46 -9.03
N ARG A 16 7.72 -12.88 -9.32
CA ARG A 16 6.96 -13.14 -10.54
C ARG A 16 7.68 -12.58 -11.78
N ALA A 17 8.12 -11.32 -11.71
CA ALA A 17 8.91 -10.70 -12.77
C ALA A 17 10.22 -11.45 -13.04
N PHE A 18 10.90 -11.87 -11.98
CA PHE A 18 12.10 -12.71 -12.05
C PHE A 18 11.83 -14.01 -12.81
N ALA A 19 10.72 -14.70 -12.53
CA ALA A 19 10.39 -15.93 -13.24
C ALA A 19 10.12 -15.68 -14.71
N THR A 20 9.38 -14.62 -15.06
CA THR A 20 9.13 -14.21 -16.45
C THR A 20 10.43 -13.91 -17.19
N TRP A 21 11.34 -13.15 -16.58
CA TRP A 21 12.63 -12.82 -17.19
C TRP A 21 13.57 -14.02 -17.27
N LEU A 22 13.58 -14.87 -16.26
CA LEU A 22 14.37 -16.10 -16.26
C LEU A 22 13.88 -17.07 -17.34
N GLU A 23 12.56 -17.18 -17.53
CA GLU A 23 11.98 -17.98 -18.61
C GLU A 23 12.50 -17.49 -19.96
N ALA A 24 12.38 -16.18 -20.22
CA ALA A 24 12.85 -15.56 -21.46
C ALA A 24 14.36 -15.76 -21.69
N LEU A 25 15.18 -15.72 -20.64
CA LEU A 25 16.63 -15.89 -20.73
C LEU A 25 17.07 -17.35 -20.94
N THR A 26 16.28 -18.32 -20.49
CA THR A 26 16.69 -19.73 -20.45
C THR A 26 15.97 -20.60 -21.48
N ARG A 27 14.88 -20.09 -22.07
CA ARG A 27 14.13 -20.78 -23.11
C ARG A 27 14.98 -20.96 -24.36
N VAL A 28 15.12 -22.21 -24.79
CA VAL A 28 15.83 -22.62 -26.00
C VAL A 28 15.05 -23.70 -26.73
N GLU A 29 15.26 -23.82 -28.04
CA GLU A 29 14.71 -24.92 -28.84
C GLU A 29 15.79 -25.96 -29.09
N VAL A 30 15.55 -27.22 -28.68
CA VAL A 30 16.47 -28.34 -28.87
C VAL A 30 15.71 -29.47 -29.57
N ASN A 31 16.15 -29.86 -30.77
CA ASN A 31 15.49 -30.90 -31.59
C ASN A 31 13.99 -30.64 -31.86
N GLY A 32 13.56 -29.37 -31.87
CA GLY A 32 12.16 -29.00 -32.06
C GLY A 32 11.31 -29.04 -30.79
N GLU A 33 11.92 -29.25 -29.62
CA GLU A 33 11.27 -29.17 -28.31
C GLU A 33 11.77 -27.96 -27.53
N THR A 34 10.82 -27.25 -26.90
CA THR A 34 11.14 -26.15 -26.00
C THR A 34 11.75 -26.70 -24.72
N CYS A 35 12.95 -26.24 -24.41
CA CYS A 35 13.72 -26.59 -23.21
C CYS A 35 14.13 -25.31 -22.46
N TYR A 36 14.52 -25.46 -21.18
CA TYR A 36 15.00 -24.37 -20.36
C TYR A 36 16.40 -24.68 -19.84
N LEU A 37 17.41 -23.97 -20.34
CA LEU A 37 18.82 -24.19 -20.03
C LEU A 37 19.48 -22.90 -19.51
N PHE A 38 20.15 -22.98 -18.37
CA PHE A 38 21.04 -21.94 -17.87
C PHE A 38 22.50 -22.41 -18.00
N ALA A 39 23.27 -21.77 -18.88
CA ALA A 39 24.64 -22.19 -19.21
C ALA A 39 24.75 -23.69 -19.59
N GLY A 40 23.77 -24.20 -20.34
CA GLY A 40 23.69 -25.61 -20.76
C GLY A 40 23.13 -26.59 -19.71
N LEU A 41 22.85 -26.12 -18.49
CA LEU A 41 22.25 -26.94 -17.43
C LEU A 41 20.72 -26.79 -17.42
N PRO A 42 19.94 -27.89 -17.37
CA PRO A 42 18.49 -27.81 -17.20
C PRO A 42 18.11 -27.00 -15.98
N ILE A 43 17.20 -26.05 -16.13
CA ILE A 43 16.73 -25.16 -15.06
C ILE A 43 15.21 -25.15 -14.99
N LYS A 44 14.67 -25.13 -13.77
CA LYS A 44 13.24 -24.96 -13.50
C LYS A 44 13.01 -24.38 -12.11
N ILE A 45 11.87 -23.72 -11.94
CA ILE A 45 11.32 -23.31 -10.65
C ILE A 45 10.42 -24.45 -10.17
N VAL A 46 10.87 -25.15 -9.13
CA VAL A 46 10.10 -26.24 -8.52
C VAL A 46 8.96 -25.68 -7.68
N PHE A 47 9.23 -24.58 -6.95
CA PHE A 47 8.26 -23.95 -6.08
C PHE A 47 8.41 -22.44 -6.08
N MET A 48 7.27 -21.74 -6.16
CA MET A 48 7.17 -20.31 -5.92
C MET A 48 6.12 -20.06 -4.82
N GLY A 49 6.59 -19.57 -3.66
CA GLY A 49 5.76 -19.19 -2.53
C GLY A 49 5.56 -17.67 -2.48
N LEU A 50 4.34 -17.20 -2.66
CA LEU A 50 3.99 -15.79 -2.68
C LEU A 50 3.11 -15.44 -1.49
N PHE A 51 3.37 -14.29 -0.89
CA PHE A 51 2.51 -13.67 0.10
C PHE A 51 2.04 -12.32 -0.44
N ASP A 52 0.72 -12.19 -0.58
CA ASP A 52 -0.04 -10.97 -0.86
C ASP A 52 0.66 -10.02 -1.84
N THR A 53 0.67 -10.38 -3.12
CA THR A 53 1.50 -9.70 -4.13
C THR A 53 0.98 -8.29 -4.34
N VAL A 54 1.88 -7.30 -4.31
CA VAL A 54 1.58 -5.90 -4.56
C VAL A 54 2.64 -5.34 -5.49
N ALA A 55 2.27 -4.96 -6.71
CA ALA A 55 3.20 -4.40 -7.69
C ALA A 55 3.15 -2.85 -7.79
N SER A 56 2.38 -2.19 -6.93
CA SER A 56 2.10 -0.77 -7.04
C SER A 56 3.30 0.14 -6.83
N VAL A 57 3.27 1.30 -7.49
CA VAL A 57 4.07 2.46 -7.04
C VAL A 57 3.51 2.96 -5.73
N GLY A 58 4.36 3.11 -4.71
CA GLY A 58 3.99 3.56 -3.37
C GLY A 58 3.59 5.04 -3.29
N ILE A 59 2.75 5.51 -4.22
CA ILE A 59 2.24 6.88 -4.28
C ILE A 59 1.16 7.03 -3.21
N PRO A 60 1.37 7.91 -2.21
CA PRO A 60 0.34 8.26 -1.24
C PRO A 60 -0.82 8.97 -1.94
N TYR A 61 -2.06 8.60 -1.60
CA TYR A 61 -3.24 9.16 -2.23
C TYR A 61 -3.57 10.56 -1.71
N ILE A 62 -3.78 11.50 -2.63
CA ILE A 62 -4.39 12.82 -2.33
C ILE A 62 -5.77 12.95 -3.04
N VAL A 63 -6.13 12.03 -3.96
CA VAL A 63 -7.42 11.95 -4.67
C VAL A 63 -7.69 10.46 -5.00
N PRO A 64 -8.93 9.98 -5.15
CA PRO A 64 -9.28 8.56 -5.37
C PRO A 64 -8.75 7.96 -6.67
N PHE A 65 -7.50 7.55 -6.62
CA PHE A 65 -6.81 6.80 -7.66
C PHE A 65 -6.85 5.31 -7.38
N ALA A 66 -6.13 4.54 -8.18
CA ALA A 66 -5.63 3.21 -7.86
C ALA A 66 -4.17 3.23 -8.28
N ALA A 67 -3.25 2.96 -7.35
CA ALA A 67 -1.85 2.80 -7.73
C ALA A 67 -1.78 1.56 -8.64
N GLY A 68 -1.26 1.73 -9.85
CA GLY A 68 -1.00 0.64 -10.79
C GLY A 68 0.44 0.15 -10.70
N HIS A 69 0.83 -0.77 -11.57
CA HIS A 69 2.13 -1.43 -11.49
C HIS A 69 3.33 -0.47 -11.66
N MET A 70 4.45 -0.79 -11.00
CA MET A 70 5.75 -0.23 -11.36
C MET A 70 6.11 -0.60 -12.81
N GLY A 71 6.91 0.24 -13.48
CA GLY A 71 7.25 0.02 -14.90
C GLY A 71 7.90 -1.34 -15.22
N TRP A 72 8.61 -1.96 -14.25
CA TRP A 72 9.19 -3.31 -14.42
C TRP A 72 8.19 -4.45 -14.18
N ALA A 73 7.13 -4.19 -13.41
CA ALA A 73 6.11 -5.17 -13.07
C ALA A 73 5.05 -5.26 -14.19
N ASP A 74 4.89 -4.20 -14.98
CA ASP A 74 3.95 -4.21 -16.07
C ASP A 74 4.25 -5.30 -17.11
N GLY A 75 3.23 -6.09 -17.45
CA GLY A 75 3.34 -7.26 -18.34
C GLY A 75 4.20 -8.42 -17.81
N SER A 76 4.73 -8.36 -16.58
CA SER A 76 5.66 -9.38 -16.05
C SER A 76 5.12 -10.16 -14.85
N LEU A 77 3.91 -9.82 -14.36
CA LEU A 77 3.29 -10.49 -13.22
C LEU A 77 2.51 -11.76 -13.58
N ARG A 78 2.11 -11.95 -14.84
CA ARG A 78 1.51 -13.23 -15.26
C ARG A 78 2.53 -14.35 -14.99
N LEU A 79 2.11 -15.40 -14.28
CA LEU A 79 2.97 -16.55 -14.03
C LEU A 79 3.32 -17.25 -15.37
N PRO A 80 4.54 -17.83 -15.50
CA PRO A 80 4.91 -18.66 -16.63
C PRO A 80 3.86 -19.75 -16.94
N ASP A 81 3.43 -19.79 -18.20
CA ASP A 81 2.42 -20.76 -18.66
C ASP A 81 2.99 -22.18 -18.76
N SER A 82 4.31 -22.32 -18.94
CA SER A 82 4.98 -23.61 -19.07
C SER A 82 5.11 -24.36 -17.75
N GLU A 83 4.48 -25.53 -17.66
CA GLU A 83 4.60 -26.40 -16.48
C GLU A 83 5.98 -27.03 -16.32
N ALA A 84 6.72 -27.17 -17.42
CA ALA A 84 8.10 -27.65 -17.38
C ALA A 84 9.07 -26.63 -16.76
N PHE A 85 8.71 -25.34 -16.80
CA PHE A 85 9.52 -24.27 -16.24
C PHE A 85 9.12 -23.91 -14.80
N LEU A 86 7.82 -23.73 -14.53
CA LEU A 86 7.29 -23.48 -13.18
C LEU A 86 6.36 -24.64 -12.79
N GLU A 87 6.74 -25.43 -11.79
CA GLU A 87 5.98 -26.63 -11.41
C GLU A 87 4.84 -26.31 -10.42
N HIS A 88 5.18 -25.63 -9.32
CA HIS A 88 4.23 -25.31 -8.25
C HIS A 88 4.29 -23.84 -7.84
N CYS A 89 3.12 -23.24 -7.64
CA CYS A 89 3.00 -21.90 -7.07
C CYS A 89 1.90 -21.84 -6.02
N VAL A 90 2.20 -21.32 -4.84
CA VAL A 90 1.21 -21.06 -3.78
C VAL A 90 1.21 -19.57 -3.48
N HIS A 91 0.04 -18.95 -3.54
CA HIS A 91 -0.13 -17.53 -3.21
C HIS A 91 -1.11 -17.36 -2.05
N LEU A 92 -0.63 -16.83 -0.93
CA LEU A 92 -1.45 -16.54 0.26
C LEU A 92 -1.83 -15.06 0.26
N VAL A 93 -3.11 -14.71 0.29
CA VAL A 93 -3.60 -13.32 0.10
C VAL A 93 -4.41 -12.81 1.29
N ALA A 94 -4.30 -11.52 1.59
CA ALA A 94 -4.93 -10.87 2.74
C ALA A 94 -6.38 -10.47 2.45
N ALA A 95 -7.31 -10.94 3.29
CA ALA A 95 -8.74 -10.71 3.12
C ALA A 95 -9.21 -9.30 3.53
N HIS A 96 -8.49 -8.64 4.44
CA HIS A 96 -8.99 -7.42 5.08
C HIS A 96 -8.17 -6.17 4.72
N GLU A 97 -7.11 -6.31 3.93
CA GLU A 97 -6.35 -5.17 3.39
C GLU A 97 -7.25 -4.35 2.46
N GLN A 98 -7.25 -3.03 2.63
CA GLN A 98 -8.12 -2.12 1.88
C GLN A 98 -7.39 -0.86 1.38
N ARG A 99 -6.11 -0.68 1.72
CA ARG A 99 -5.36 0.52 1.32
C ARG A 99 -5.29 0.63 -0.19
N GLY A 100 -5.64 1.79 -0.72
CA GLY A 100 -5.62 2.07 -2.15
C GLY A 100 -4.22 1.95 -2.79
N CYS A 101 -3.15 2.10 -2.00
CA CYS A 101 -1.76 1.96 -2.42
C CYS A 101 -1.23 0.50 -2.32
N PHE A 102 -2.03 -0.44 -1.81
CA PHE A 102 -1.70 -1.88 -1.75
C PHE A 102 -2.71 -2.73 -2.54
N PRO A 103 -2.92 -2.47 -3.85
CA PRO A 103 -3.73 -3.36 -4.68
C PRO A 103 -3.15 -4.78 -4.70
N LEU A 104 -4.02 -5.78 -4.74
CA LEU A 104 -3.59 -7.17 -4.85
C LEU A 104 -3.38 -7.53 -6.32
N ASP A 105 -2.27 -8.19 -6.63
CA ASP A 105 -2.08 -8.90 -7.88
C ASP A 105 -2.35 -10.38 -7.69
N SER A 106 -3.54 -10.85 -8.08
CA SER A 106 -3.86 -12.27 -8.04
C SER A 106 -3.01 -13.05 -9.05
N ILE A 107 -2.82 -14.35 -8.80
CA ILE A 107 -2.23 -15.28 -9.78
C ILE A 107 -3.28 -15.85 -10.75
N ARG A 108 -4.56 -15.50 -10.59
CA ARG A 108 -5.62 -15.84 -11.54
C ARG A 108 -5.49 -15.01 -12.82
N ARG A 109 -5.70 -15.66 -13.95
CA ARG A 109 -5.53 -15.07 -15.28
C ARG A 109 -6.35 -15.80 -16.33
N LYS A 110 -6.68 -15.14 -17.44
CA LYS A 110 -7.27 -15.81 -18.61
C LYS A 110 -6.37 -16.93 -19.12
N ALA A 111 -6.96 -18.07 -19.46
CA ALA A 111 -6.21 -19.18 -20.05
C ALA A 111 -5.65 -18.79 -21.43
N ASP A 112 -6.45 -18.07 -22.21
CA ASP A 112 -6.04 -17.42 -23.46
C ASP A 112 -6.24 -15.90 -23.31
N PRO A 113 -5.16 -15.09 -23.28
CA PRO A 113 -5.27 -13.64 -23.13
C PRO A 113 -5.84 -12.93 -24.37
N ASP A 114 -5.80 -13.56 -25.54
CA ASP A 114 -6.27 -12.97 -26.80
C ASP A 114 -7.76 -13.23 -27.04
N ASP A 115 -8.36 -14.16 -26.28
CA ASP A 115 -9.80 -14.44 -26.31
C ASP A 115 -10.56 -13.53 -25.30
N PRO A 116 -11.41 -12.61 -25.79
CA PRO A 116 -12.16 -11.70 -24.92
C PRO A 116 -13.15 -12.44 -24.02
N ASP A 117 -13.67 -13.58 -24.45
CA ASP A 117 -14.69 -14.36 -23.73
C ASP A 117 -14.08 -15.46 -22.84
N CYS A 118 -12.76 -15.64 -22.86
CA CYS A 118 -12.07 -16.62 -22.04
C CYS A 118 -12.15 -16.25 -20.54
N PRO A 119 -12.65 -17.14 -19.67
CA PRO A 119 -12.74 -16.86 -18.25
C PRO A 119 -11.35 -16.87 -17.57
N SER A 120 -11.20 -16.00 -16.58
CA SER A 120 -10.04 -16.00 -15.69
C SER A 120 -10.03 -17.27 -14.82
N THR A 121 -8.90 -17.98 -14.79
CA THR A 121 -8.72 -19.23 -14.03
C THR A 121 -7.31 -19.35 -13.47
N TYR A 122 -7.06 -20.33 -12.62
CA TYR A 122 -5.73 -20.65 -12.10
C TYR A 122 -5.04 -21.65 -13.02
N ARG A 123 -3.74 -21.45 -13.26
CA ARG A 123 -2.92 -22.42 -14.01
C ARG A 123 -2.81 -23.72 -13.22
N ASN A 124 -2.76 -24.86 -13.89
CA ASN A 124 -2.52 -26.13 -13.22
C ASN A 124 -1.16 -26.12 -12.46
N GLY A 125 -1.14 -26.70 -11.26
CA GLY A 125 0.00 -26.62 -10.34
C GLY A 125 0.05 -25.34 -9.49
N THR A 126 -0.91 -24.41 -9.64
CA THR A 126 -0.97 -23.19 -8.82
C THR A 126 -2.22 -23.15 -7.93
N ALA A 127 -2.09 -22.51 -6.77
CA ALA A 127 -3.19 -22.34 -5.81
C ALA A 127 -3.10 -20.98 -5.12
N GLU A 128 -4.25 -20.34 -4.92
CA GLU A 128 -4.38 -19.07 -4.21
C GLU A 128 -5.31 -19.25 -3.01
N TYR A 129 -4.85 -18.84 -1.82
CA TYR A 129 -5.57 -19.04 -0.55
C TYR A 129 -5.78 -17.71 0.15
N LEU A 130 -7.03 -17.45 0.54
CA LEU A 130 -7.39 -16.28 1.31
C LEU A 130 -7.10 -16.49 2.81
N TYR A 131 -6.47 -15.51 3.45
CA TYR A 131 -6.10 -15.50 4.86
C TYR A 131 -6.70 -14.29 5.60
N PRO A 132 -7.02 -14.41 6.90
CA PRO A 132 -7.48 -13.28 7.69
C PRO A 132 -6.34 -12.30 7.95
N GLY A 133 -6.69 -11.09 8.36
CA GLY A 133 -5.75 -9.99 8.56
C GLY A 133 -5.49 -9.10 7.33
N MET A 134 -4.60 -8.13 7.55
CA MET A 134 -4.06 -7.17 6.59
C MET A 134 -2.83 -7.73 5.86
N HIS A 135 -2.18 -6.90 5.05
CA HIS A 135 -1.00 -7.27 4.26
C HIS A 135 0.09 -8.03 5.06
N SER A 136 0.60 -7.44 6.14
CA SER A 136 1.66 -8.05 6.96
C SER A 136 1.15 -9.04 8.01
N ASP A 137 -0.17 -9.16 8.20
CA ASP A 137 -0.74 -10.30 8.94
C ASP A 137 -0.62 -11.62 8.16
N VAL A 138 -0.41 -11.53 6.84
CA VAL A 138 -0.19 -12.69 5.97
C VAL A 138 1.31 -12.87 5.69
N GLY A 139 2.00 -11.81 5.26
CA GLY A 139 3.42 -11.88 4.90
C GLY A 139 4.41 -11.83 6.06
N GLY A 140 3.96 -11.44 7.25
CA GLY A 140 4.83 -11.16 8.39
C GLY A 140 5.43 -9.75 8.37
N GLY A 141 5.99 -9.34 9.51
CA GLY A 141 6.68 -8.04 9.65
C GLY A 141 6.15 -7.15 10.78
N TYR A 142 4.98 -7.47 11.35
CA TYR A 142 4.53 -6.83 12.58
C TYR A 142 5.27 -7.40 13.80
N PRO A 143 5.84 -6.56 14.67
CA PRO A 143 6.40 -7.02 15.92
C PRO A 143 5.29 -7.34 16.93
N PRO A 144 5.54 -8.23 17.91
CA PRO A 144 4.61 -8.44 19.02
C PRO A 144 4.32 -7.13 19.77
N GLY A 145 3.06 -6.90 20.09
CA GLY A 145 2.59 -5.70 20.80
C GLY A 145 2.19 -4.54 19.90
N ASP A 146 2.54 -4.56 18.60
CA ASP A 146 2.16 -3.51 17.65
C ASP A 146 0.65 -3.35 17.59
N GLN A 147 0.15 -2.12 17.75
CA GLN A 147 -1.29 -1.81 17.86
C GLN A 147 -2.04 -2.63 18.92
N GLY A 148 -1.33 -3.16 19.92
CA GLY A 148 -1.87 -4.02 20.97
C GLY A 148 -2.15 -5.46 20.53
N LYS A 149 -1.58 -5.91 19.40
CA LYS A 149 -1.77 -7.24 18.84
C LYS A 149 -0.66 -8.19 19.28
N ALA A 150 -0.95 -9.49 19.38
CA ALA A 150 0.01 -10.54 19.74
C ALA A 150 0.88 -10.23 20.97
N PHE A 151 0.30 -9.62 22.00
CA PHE A 151 1.04 -9.08 23.15
C PHE A 151 1.89 -10.10 23.90
N ALA A 152 1.51 -11.39 23.89
CA ALA A 152 2.25 -12.43 24.60
C ALA A 152 3.54 -12.88 23.87
N GLY A 153 3.79 -12.42 22.64
CA GLY A 153 5.00 -12.71 21.87
C GLY A 153 4.71 -13.10 20.42
N SER A 154 5.78 -13.42 19.68
CA SER A 154 5.73 -13.77 18.25
C SER A 154 4.83 -14.98 17.97
N HIS A 155 4.75 -15.93 18.89
CA HIS A 155 3.89 -17.11 18.77
C HIS A 155 2.39 -16.79 18.73
N GLU A 156 1.96 -15.57 19.08
CA GLU A 156 0.57 -15.10 18.98
C GLU A 156 0.30 -14.31 17.69
N LEU A 157 1.30 -14.04 16.84
CA LEU A 157 1.13 -13.32 15.57
C LEU A 157 0.31 -14.16 14.57
N LEU A 158 -0.58 -13.48 13.85
CA LEU A 158 -1.44 -14.15 12.85
C LEU A 158 -0.64 -14.72 11.68
N SER A 159 0.45 -14.04 11.30
CA SER A 159 1.34 -14.42 10.20
C SER A 159 2.00 -15.77 10.40
N GLN A 160 2.11 -16.26 11.65
CA GLN A 160 2.63 -17.59 11.91
C GLN A 160 1.81 -18.69 11.21
N ILE A 161 0.49 -18.53 11.07
CA ILE A 161 -0.33 -19.53 10.37
C ILE A 161 0.07 -19.60 8.88
N ALA A 162 0.21 -18.44 8.24
CA ALA A 162 0.59 -18.36 6.83
C ALA A 162 2.04 -18.85 6.61
N LEU A 163 2.96 -18.53 7.52
CA LEU A 163 4.33 -19.03 7.52
C LEU A 163 4.37 -20.56 7.55
N HIS A 164 3.64 -21.19 8.48
CA HIS A 164 3.57 -22.65 8.60
C HIS A 164 2.92 -23.31 7.38
N HIS A 165 1.88 -22.69 6.81
CA HIS A 165 1.27 -23.18 5.58
C HIS A 165 2.26 -23.16 4.42
N MET A 166 2.95 -22.03 4.20
CA MET A 166 3.95 -21.91 3.14
C MET A 166 5.11 -22.90 3.32
N TYR A 167 5.62 -23.03 4.54
CA TYR A 167 6.65 -24.00 4.88
C TYR A 167 6.20 -25.42 4.52
N ALA A 168 4.97 -25.80 4.88
CA ALA A 168 4.44 -27.11 4.56
C ALA A 168 4.29 -27.34 3.04
N GLU A 169 3.80 -26.35 2.29
CA GLU A 169 3.67 -26.44 0.82
C GLU A 169 5.03 -26.58 0.13
N ALA A 170 6.02 -25.78 0.54
CA ALA A 170 7.38 -25.87 0.02
C ALA A 170 8.05 -27.22 0.38
N PHE A 171 7.88 -27.68 1.62
CA PHE A 171 8.46 -28.92 2.11
C PHE A 171 7.91 -30.15 1.34
N LYS A 172 6.60 -30.18 1.04
CA LYS A 172 5.95 -31.26 0.28
C LYS A 172 6.58 -31.50 -1.09
N VAL A 173 7.08 -30.44 -1.74
CA VAL A 173 7.68 -30.51 -3.08
C VAL A 173 9.22 -30.58 -3.04
N GLY A 174 9.79 -30.83 -1.86
CA GLY A 174 11.22 -31.08 -1.68
C GLY A 174 12.07 -29.82 -1.60
N ALA A 175 11.52 -28.70 -1.13
CA ALA A 175 12.34 -27.54 -0.80
C ALA A 175 13.40 -27.91 0.27
N PRO A 176 14.65 -27.44 0.13
CA PRO A 176 15.73 -27.74 1.05
C PRO A 176 15.59 -26.92 2.34
N LEU A 177 14.58 -27.23 3.14
CA LEU A 177 14.26 -26.55 4.39
C LEU A 177 14.77 -27.36 5.58
N GLN A 178 15.25 -26.63 6.59
CA GLN A 178 15.54 -27.23 7.89
C GLN A 178 14.25 -27.68 8.57
N VAL A 179 14.37 -28.56 9.55
CA VAL A 179 13.27 -29.08 10.37
C VAL A 179 13.65 -29.01 11.85
N PRO A 180 12.66 -28.99 12.76
CA PRO A 180 12.92 -29.10 14.19
C PRO A 180 13.70 -30.38 14.54
N SER A 181 14.55 -30.32 15.56
CA SER A 181 15.38 -31.45 16.01
C SER A 181 14.59 -32.76 16.17
N ARG A 182 13.38 -32.64 16.71
CA ARG A 182 12.45 -33.75 16.95
C ARG A 182 11.99 -34.49 15.69
N ALA A 183 12.12 -33.89 14.51
CA ALA A 183 11.70 -34.48 13.24
C ALA A 183 12.80 -35.28 12.52
N LEU A 184 14.08 -35.09 12.86
CA LEU A 184 15.21 -35.67 12.10
C LEU A 184 15.51 -37.14 12.41
N GLY A 185 15.22 -37.60 13.64
CA GLY A 185 15.51 -38.97 14.06
C GLY A 185 16.96 -39.40 13.76
N VAL A 186 17.14 -40.44 12.95
CA VAL A 186 18.46 -40.98 12.58
C VAL A 186 19.25 -40.04 11.64
N TRP A 187 18.56 -39.21 10.85
CA TRP A 187 19.19 -38.32 9.87
C TRP A 187 19.98 -37.19 10.50
N LYS A 188 19.72 -36.86 11.78
CA LYS A 188 20.49 -35.85 12.52
C LYS A 188 21.99 -36.14 12.56
N LYS A 189 22.39 -37.43 12.60
CA LYS A 189 23.80 -37.81 12.59
C LYS A 189 24.43 -37.70 11.19
N GLU A 190 23.65 -37.94 10.15
CA GLU A 190 24.11 -37.98 8.77
C GLU A 190 24.15 -36.57 8.16
N TRP A 191 23.13 -35.75 8.44
CA TRP A 191 22.92 -34.42 7.89
C TRP A 191 22.53 -33.41 8.99
N PRO A 192 23.47 -33.03 9.88
CA PRO A 192 23.19 -32.14 11.00
C PRO A 192 22.74 -30.72 10.59
N TRP A 193 23.07 -30.29 9.37
CA TRP A 193 22.69 -28.99 8.81
C TRP A 193 21.20 -28.88 8.46
N LEU A 194 20.45 -29.99 8.48
CA LEU A 194 18.99 -30.00 8.34
C LEU A 194 18.26 -29.63 9.64
N GLU A 195 18.96 -29.52 10.76
CA GLU A 195 18.37 -29.12 12.03
C GLU A 195 18.20 -27.60 12.08
N MET A 196 17.01 -27.13 12.43
CA MET A 196 16.80 -25.74 12.86
C MET A 196 17.57 -25.49 14.14
N ASP A 197 18.30 -24.39 14.22
CA ASP A 197 18.81 -23.93 15.50
C ASP A 197 17.67 -23.35 16.37
N VAL A 198 18.02 -23.00 17.62
CA VAL A 198 17.04 -22.53 18.61
C VAL A 198 16.37 -21.23 18.16
N GLU A 199 17.09 -20.33 17.49
CA GLU A 199 16.56 -19.07 17.01
C GLU A 199 15.54 -19.30 15.89
N THR A 200 15.90 -20.10 14.89
CA THR A 200 15.03 -20.49 13.79
C THR A 200 13.80 -21.26 14.29
N GLU A 201 13.95 -22.17 15.25
CA GLU A 201 12.80 -22.90 15.82
C GLU A 201 11.85 -21.95 16.57
N ASN A 202 12.38 -20.92 17.26
CA ASN A 202 11.57 -19.89 17.93
C ASN A 202 10.86 -18.95 16.94
N GLU A 203 11.45 -18.64 15.79
CA GLU A 203 10.79 -17.89 14.72
C GLU A 203 9.57 -18.62 14.16
N PHE A 204 9.58 -19.96 14.21
CA PHE A 204 8.45 -20.81 13.84
C PHE A 204 7.53 -21.16 15.02
N ASP A 205 7.73 -20.61 16.22
CA ASP A 205 6.83 -20.91 17.33
C ASP A 205 5.42 -20.39 17.06
N ILE A 206 4.41 -21.13 17.48
CA ILE A 206 3.01 -20.77 17.31
C ILE A 206 2.14 -21.29 18.45
N GLY A 207 1.41 -20.37 19.07
CA GLY A 207 0.56 -20.64 20.21
C GLY A 207 -0.78 -21.30 19.83
N PRO A 208 -1.44 -21.96 20.79
CA PRO A 208 -2.76 -22.55 20.56
C PRO A 208 -3.86 -21.50 20.31
N THR A 209 -3.68 -20.26 20.77
CA THR A 209 -4.65 -19.17 20.65
C THR A 209 -4.87 -18.73 19.19
N PRO A 210 -3.83 -18.32 18.42
CA PRO A 210 -4.03 -17.94 17.02
C PRO A 210 -4.56 -19.11 16.21
N ILE A 211 -4.10 -20.35 16.46
CA ILE A 211 -4.61 -21.56 15.79
C ILE A 211 -6.11 -21.72 16.01
N LYS A 212 -6.59 -21.61 17.26
CA LYS A 212 -8.02 -21.75 17.57
C LYS A 212 -8.86 -20.66 16.90
N ARG A 213 -8.40 -19.41 16.96
CA ARG A 213 -9.12 -18.25 16.41
C ARG A 213 -9.15 -18.28 14.89
N PHE A 214 -8.03 -18.55 14.25
CA PHE A 214 -7.93 -18.78 12.80
C PHE A 214 -8.87 -19.90 12.36
N ASN A 215 -8.86 -21.06 13.02
CA ASN A 215 -9.74 -22.18 12.66
C ASN A 215 -11.23 -21.86 12.86
N THR A 216 -11.58 -21.02 13.83
CA THR A 216 -12.96 -20.54 14.01
C THR A 216 -13.36 -19.65 12.84
N TRP A 217 -12.50 -18.69 12.47
CA TRP A 217 -12.71 -17.84 11.31
C TRP A 217 -12.83 -18.68 10.04
N LEU A 218 -11.90 -19.60 9.78
CA LEU A 218 -11.88 -20.44 8.59
C LEU A 218 -13.17 -21.26 8.43
N LYS A 219 -13.72 -21.79 9.53
CA LYS A 219 -15.01 -22.51 9.53
C LYS A 219 -16.22 -21.62 9.24
N SER A 220 -16.10 -20.31 9.45
CA SER A 220 -17.14 -19.33 9.15
C SER A 220 -17.06 -18.78 7.72
N VAL A 221 -15.95 -19.03 7.01
CA VAL A 221 -15.78 -18.56 5.64
C VAL A 221 -16.45 -19.51 4.66
N GLU A 222 -17.32 -18.94 3.82
CA GLU A 222 -17.85 -19.64 2.65
C GLU A 222 -16.92 -19.45 1.45
N ASN A 223 -16.50 -20.56 0.83
CA ASN A 223 -15.67 -20.56 -0.37
C ASN A 223 -16.41 -19.93 -1.57
N GLY A 224 -15.65 -19.34 -2.50
CA GLY A 224 -16.16 -18.76 -3.73
C GLY A 224 -15.04 -18.10 -4.53
N PRO A 225 -15.37 -17.41 -5.64
CA PRO A 225 -14.44 -16.51 -6.32
C PRO A 225 -13.83 -15.50 -5.35
N LEU A 226 -12.58 -15.11 -5.60
CA LEU A 226 -11.80 -14.26 -4.70
C LEU A 226 -12.55 -12.98 -4.32
N GLU A 227 -13.15 -12.32 -5.30
CA GLU A 227 -13.91 -11.07 -5.14
C GLU A 227 -15.07 -11.23 -4.17
N ASP A 228 -15.86 -12.30 -4.32
CA ASP A 228 -17.03 -12.57 -3.49
C ASP A 228 -16.63 -12.85 -2.03
N VAL A 229 -15.55 -13.62 -1.84
CA VAL A 229 -15.06 -13.93 -0.49
C VAL A 229 -14.48 -12.67 0.15
N MET A 230 -13.70 -11.87 -0.58
CA MET A 230 -13.15 -10.59 -0.09
C MET A 230 -14.25 -9.58 0.24
N GLU A 231 -15.32 -9.49 -0.56
CA GLU A 231 -16.47 -8.64 -0.27
C GLU A 231 -17.14 -9.01 1.07
N ARG A 232 -17.36 -10.32 1.29
CA ARG A 232 -17.91 -10.82 2.57
C ARG A 232 -16.98 -10.51 3.75
N GLN A 233 -15.66 -10.72 3.59
CA GLN A 233 -14.69 -10.44 4.65
C GLN A 233 -14.56 -8.94 4.95
N ALA A 234 -14.64 -8.09 3.93
CA ALA A 234 -14.69 -6.64 4.12
C ALA A 234 -15.96 -6.22 4.89
N GLY A 235 -17.11 -6.85 4.62
CA GLY A 235 -18.32 -6.70 5.43
C GLY A 235 -18.13 -7.14 6.89
N LEU A 236 -17.47 -8.29 7.12
CA LEU A 236 -17.21 -8.82 8.46
C LEU A 236 -16.37 -7.87 9.31
N ILE A 237 -15.21 -7.41 8.80
CA ILE A 237 -14.37 -6.46 9.54
C ILE A 237 -15.04 -5.10 9.70
N THR A 238 -15.86 -4.67 8.73
CA THR A 238 -16.67 -3.44 8.86
C THR A 238 -17.65 -3.57 10.03
N GLY A 239 -18.31 -4.73 10.20
CA GLY A 239 -19.16 -5.01 11.36
C GLY A 239 -18.41 -4.94 12.69
N TRP A 240 -17.17 -5.46 12.73
CA TRP A 240 -16.28 -5.31 13.89
C TRP A 240 -15.93 -3.84 14.16
N ARG A 241 -15.58 -3.06 13.13
CA ARG A 241 -15.24 -1.63 13.21
C ARG A 241 -16.43 -0.76 13.64
N ILE A 242 -17.67 -1.10 13.28
CA ILE A 242 -18.86 -0.38 13.78
C ILE A 242 -18.88 -0.41 15.32
N ASN A 243 -18.64 -1.57 15.93
CA ASN A 243 -18.58 -1.66 17.39
C ASN A 243 -17.31 -0.98 17.96
N ARG A 244 -16.14 -1.27 17.40
CA ARG A 244 -14.85 -0.89 18.01
C ARG A 244 -14.50 0.56 17.74
N TYR A 245 -14.70 1.02 16.52
CA TYR A 245 -14.31 2.34 16.05
C TYR A 245 -15.47 3.30 16.12
N ALA A 246 -16.57 3.02 15.42
CA ALA A 246 -17.69 3.96 15.38
C ALA A 246 -18.29 4.18 16.77
N ASN A 247 -18.40 3.15 17.60
CA ASN A 247 -18.88 3.29 18.98
C ASN A 247 -17.77 3.47 20.03
N TYR A 248 -16.50 3.68 19.61
CA TYR A 248 -15.32 3.84 20.47
C TYR A 248 -15.10 2.74 21.51
N ARG A 249 -15.66 1.53 21.30
CA ARG A 249 -15.54 0.43 22.27
C ARG A 249 -14.17 -0.23 22.26
N LEU A 250 -13.33 0.04 21.26
CA LEU A 250 -11.93 -0.38 21.26
C LEU A 250 -11.22 0.06 22.54
N ARG A 251 -11.52 1.26 23.05
CA ARG A 251 -10.95 1.83 24.29
C ARG A 251 -11.19 0.99 25.55
N HIS A 252 -12.17 0.08 25.49
CA HIS A 252 -12.53 -0.80 26.61
C HIS A 252 -11.99 -2.23 26.44
N THR A 253 -11.22 -2.49 25.38
CA THR A 253 -10.59 -3.79 25.15
C THR A 253 -9.27 -3.90 25.92
N PRO A 254 -8.88 -5.10 26.36
CA PRO A 254 -7.58 -5.33 26.97
C PRO A 254 -6.42 -4.93 26.04
N SER A 255 -6.50 -5.25 24.75
CA SER A 255 -5.45 -4.92 23.76
C SER A 255 -5.20 -3.42 23.66
N TYR A 256 -6.26 -2.60 23.63
CA TYR A 256 -6.11 -1.15 23.67
C TYR A 256 -5.52 -0.64 24.98
N GLY A 257 -5.89 -1.26 26.10
CA GLY A 257 -5.29 -0.99 27.40
C GLY A 257 -3.76 -1.18 27.37
N GLU A 258 -3.25 -2.20 26.68
CA GLU A 258 -1.81 -2.41 26.52
C GLU A 258 -1.13 -1.32 25.68
N VAL A 259 -1.75 -0.86 24.59
CA VAL A 259 -1.25 0.26 23.78
C VAL A 259 -1.05 1.53 24.63
N MET A 260 -1.91 1.72 25.62
CA MET A 260 -1.90 2.88 26.51
C MET A 260 -0.96 2.78 27.71
N LYS A 261 -0.46 1.58 28.05
CA LYS A 261 0.36 1.38 29.25
C LYS A 261 1.78 1.88 29.03
N SER A 262 2.31 2.64 29.99
CA SER A 262 3.75 2.88 30.10
C SER A 262 4.47 1.61 30.55
N GLY A 263 5.74 1.43 30.15
CA GLY A 263 6.57 0.28 30.54
C GLY A 263 6.60 -0.89 29.55
N HIS A 264 6.17 -0.67 28.30
CA HIS A 264 6.34 -1.62 27.20
C HIS A 264 7.11 -0.94 26.04
N PRO A 265 7.96 -1.65 25.26
CA PRO A 265 8.74 -1.06 24.15
C PRO A 265 7.92 -0.27 23.12
N ARG A 266 6.62 -0.56 22.98
CA ARG A 266 5.65 0.21 22.18
C ARG A 266 4.47 0.77 23.00
N GLY A 267 4.59 0.76 24.33
CA GLY A 267 3.59 1.22 25.27
C GLY A 267 3.59 2.75 25.43
N GLY A 268 2.53 3.38 24.93
CA GLY A 268 2.37 4.83 24.87
C GLY A 268 3.27 5.49 23.83
N ASP A 269 2.68 6.35 23.00
CA ASP A 269 3.36 6.99 21.88
C ASP A 269 4.66 7.72 22.25
N MET A 270 5.58 7.79 21.30
CA MET A 270 6.76 8.65 21.39
C MET A 270 6.35 10.13 21.41
N THR A 271 6.84 10.90 22.37
CA THR A 271 6.66 12.36 22.41
C THR A 271 7.38 13.04 21.24
N ALA A 272 6.99 14.27 20.90
CA ALA A 272 7.66 15.03 19.82
C ALA A 272 9.18 15.13 20.02
N ARG A 273 9.63 15.34 21.27
CA ARG A 273 11.06 15.38 21.63
C ARG A 273 11.75 14.02 21.43
N GLU A 274 11.07 12.93 21.77
CA GLU A 274 11.59 11.58 21.53
C GLU A 274 11.72 11.31 20.01
N ILE A 275 10.70 11.65 19.21
CA ILE A 275 10.71 11.48 17.75
C ILE A 275 11.88 12.26 17.13
N GLU A 276 11.96 13.57 17.40
CA GLU A 276 13.03 14.44 16.90
C GLU A 276 14.42 13.89 17.25
N SER A 277 14.57 13.38 18.48
CA SER A 277 15.84 12.84 18.94
C SER A 277 16.24 11.56 18.21
N PHE A 278 15.29 10.64 18.01
CA PHE A 278 15.56 9.41 17.27
C PHE A 278 15.81 9.67 15.79
N GLU A 279 15.06 10.57 15.16
CA GLU A 279 15.28 10.99 13.77
C GLU A 279 16.66 11.62 13.58
N ALA A 280 17.06 12.51 14.50
CA ALA A 280 18.38 13.13 14.45
C ALA A 280 19.51 12.11 14.60
N LEU A 281 19.40 11.19 15.57
CA LEU A 281 20.40 10.12 15.75
C LEU A 281 20.43 9.16 14.56
N HIS A 282 19.28 8.82 14.00
CA HIS A 282 19.17 7.95 12.83
C HIS A 282 19.84 8.60 11.60
N ARG A 283 19.60 9.88 11.35
CA ARG A 283 20.26 10.63 10.27
C ARG A 283 21.78 10.67 10.45
N MET A 284 22.26 10.98 11.66
CA MET A 284 23.70 10.98 11.94
C MET A 284 24.33 9.60 11.69
N GLN A 285 23.67 8.52 12.14
CA GLN A 285 24.14 7.15 11.90
C GLN A 285 24.12 6.81 10.40
N LEU A 286 23.12 7.29 9.66
CA LEU A 286 23.01 7.07 8.21
C LEU A 286 24.18 7.71 7.45
N GLU A 287 24.59 8.92 7.84
CA GLU A 287 25.76 9.60 7.29
C GLU A 287 27.07 8.86 7.61
N GLU A 288 27.23 8.40 8.85
CA GLU A 288 28.37 7.58 9.28
C GLU A 288 28.46 6.28 8.48
N ASP A 289 27.34 5.55 8.36
CA ASP A 289 27.28 4.30 7.61
C ASP A 289 27.52 4.52 6.11
N ALA A 290 27.06 5.66 5.55
CA ALA A 290 27.32 6.02 4.16
C ALA A 290 28.81 6.29 3.92
N ALA A 291 29.47 7.02 4.81
CA ALA A 291 30.92 7.25 4.73
C ALA A 291 31.70 5.92 4.82
N VAL A 292 31.32 5.03 5.74
CA VAL A 292 31.92 3.69 5.87
C VAL A 292 31.74 2.87 4.59
N ARG A 293 30.52 2.82 4.03
CA ARG A 293 30.25 2.12 2.76
C ARG A 293 31.04 2.70 1.58
N ALA A 294 31.23 4.01 1.56
CA ALA A 294 32.01 4.72 0.55
C ALA A 294 33.52 4.65 0.78
N ASN A 295 33.98 4.03 1.88
CA ASN A 295 35.37 4.00 2.31
C ASN A 295 35.99 5.41 2.46
N GLN A 296 35.18 6.34 2.97
CA GLN A 296 35.52 7.73 3.25
C GLN A 296 35.76 7.94 4.75
N PRO A 297 36.51 8.98 5.16
CA PRO A 297 36.61 9.35 6.57
C PRO A 297 35.22 9.65 7.14
N LEU A 298 35.01 9.30 8.41
CA LEU A 298 33.76 9.61 9.10
C LEU A 298 33.50 11.13 9.11
N PRO A 299 32.22 11.55 9.05
CA PRO A 299 31.88 12.96 9.14
C PRO A 299 32.41 13.59 10.43
N GLU A 300 33.09 14.74 10.32
CA GLU A 300 33.54 15.52 11.46
C GLU A 300 32.39 16.38 11.99
N TRP A 301 31.84 15.98 13.15
CA TRP A 301 30.80 16.74 13.83
C TRP A 301 31.38 17.93 14.60
N SER A 302 30.82 19.13 14.41
CA SER A 302 31.17 20.32 15.20
C SER A 302 30.87 20.11 16.69
N GLU A 303 31.51 20.89 17.58
CA GLU A 303 31.24 20.82 19.03
C GLU A 303 29.74 20.96 19.37
N ARG A 304 29.03 21.82 18.63
CA ARG A 304 27.58 22.00 18.78
C ARG A 304 26.82 20.73 18.39
N GLN A 305 27.15 20.10 17.27
CA GLN A 305 26.51 18.85 16.83
C GLN A 305 26.79 17.69 17.80
N GLN A 306 28.00 17.61 18.35
CA GLN A 306 28.35 16.61 19.36
C GLN A 306 27.54 16.79 20.65
N GLN A 307 27.36 18.03 21.12
CA GLN A 307 26.51 18.32 22.27
C GLN A 307 25.05 17.95 22.00
N THR A 308 24.54 18.28 20.81
CA THR A 308 23.19 17.89 20.38
C THR A 308 23.01 16.37 20.33
N ARG A 309 23.99 15.63 19.79
CA ARG A 309 23.98 14.16 19.79
C ARG A 309 23.90 13.58 21.20
N GLN A 310 24.72 14.07 22.13
CA GLN A 310 24.70 13.62 23.52
C GLN A 310 23.34 13.88 24.20
N GLU A 311 22.69 15.00 23.88
CA GLU A 311 21.36 15.29 24.39
C GLU A 311 20.31 14.33 23.83
N HIS A 312 20.33 14.06 22.52
CA HIS A 312 19.43 13.08 21.91
C HIS A 312 19.67 11.66 22.43
N GLU A 313 20.92 11.27 22.69
CA GLU A 313 21.27 9.98 23.32
C GLU A 313 20.67 9.88 24.74
N ARG A 314 20.66 10.97 25.52
CA ARG A 314 20.00 10.99 26.83
C ARG A 314 18.49 10.80 26.70
N VAL A 315 17.85 11.46 25.74
CA VAL A 315 16.40 11.29 25.47
C VAL A 315 16.10 9.85 25.06
N LYS A 316 16.92 9.25 24.20
CA LYS A 316 16.81 7.83 23.84
C LYS A 316 16.90 6.92 25.07
N GLN A 317 17.86 7.16 25.97
CA GLN A 317 17.99 6.40 27.21
C GLN A 317 16.82 6.63 28.20
N GLU A 318 16.22 7.82 28.21
CA GLU A 318 14.99 8.10 28.97
C GLU A 318 13.81 7.29 28.42
N TYR A 319 13.66 7.27 27.09
CA TYR A 319 12.65 6.47 26.40
C TYR A 319 12.82 4.97 26.69
N GLU A 320 14.03 4.43 26.57
CA GLU A 320 14.33 3.02 26.87
C GLU A 320 13.97 2.64 28.31
N ARG A 321 14.27 3.53 29.27
CA ARG A 321 13.90 3.34 30.69
C ARG A 321 12.37 3.39 30.90
N ARG A 322 11.69 4.35 30.27
CA ARG A 322 10.22 4.49 30.36
C ARG A 322 9.48 3.30 29.75
N THR A 323 10.02 2.74 28.68
CA THR A 323 9.41 1.64 27.92
C THR A 323 9.85 0.26 28.40
N GLY A 324 10.79 0.19 29.36
CA GLY A 324 11.26 -1.09 29.88
C GLY A 324 11.99 -1.93 28.83
N ALA A 325 12.66 -1.29 27.87
CA ALA A 325 13.42 -1.97 26.83
C ALA A 325 14.47 -2.90 27.47
N ALA A 326 14.45 -4.19 27.13
CA ALA A 326 15.37 -5.18 27.68
C ALA A 326 16.81 -5.02 27.15
N SER A 327 16.98 -4.29 26.05
CA SER A 327 18.26 -3.96 25.43
C SER A 327 18.16 -2.57 24.78
N PRO A 328 19.30 -1.88 24.56
CA PRO A 328 19.31 -0.61 23.85
C PRO A 328 18.59 -0.74 22.50
N VAL A 329 17.75 0.23 22.17
CA VAL A 329 17.05 0.25 20.88
C VAL A 329 18.09 0.52 19.79
N GLU A 330 18.30 -0.44 18.91
CA GLU A 330 19.22 -0.26 17.78
C GLU A 330 18.60 0.62 16.70
N LEU A 331 19.41 1.53 16.15
CA LEU A 331 19.01 2.37 15.02
C LEU A 331 19.27 1.59 13.73
N ASN A 332 18.19 1.09 13.13
CA ASN A 332 18.28 0.36 11.87
C ASN A 332 18.37 1.34 10.69
N THR A 333 19.57 1.54 10.14
CA THR A 333 19.81 2.39 8.96
C THR A 333 19.47 1.72 7.64
N SER A 334 19.08 0.44 7.64
CA SER A 334 18.53 -0.24 6.46
C SER A 334 17.06 0.11 6.22
N LYS A 335 16.42 0.82 7.17
CA LYS A 335 15.05 1.31 7.07
C LYS A 335 14.99 2.79 7.48
N VAL A 336 13.98 3.49 6.99
CA VAL A 336 13.62 4.80 7.52
C VAL A 336 13.18 4.63 8.97
N PHE A 337 13.55 5.56 9.84
CA PHE A 337 13.10 5.52 11.23
C PHE A 337 11.58 5.66 11.31
N GLU A 338 10.96 4.81 12.11
CA GLU A 338 9.51 4.78 12.28
C GLU A 338 9.17 4.96 13.76
N PRO A 339 8.54 6.09 14.14
CA PRO A 339 8.20 6.33 15.53
C PRO A 339 7.00 5.48 15.97
N SER A 340 7.06 4.98 17.21
CA SER A 340 5.92 4.27 17.83
C SER A 340 4.80 5.26 18.12
N LEU A 341 3.69 5.17 17.37
CA LEU A 341 2.56 6.11 17.40
C LEU A 341 1.19 5.41 17.45
N ASP A 342 1.16 4.14 17.85
CA ASP A 342 0.00 3.25 17.79
C ASP A 342 -1.26 3.84 18.41
N HIS A 343 -1.15 4.56 19.54
CA HIS A 343 -2.32 5.17 20.19
C HIS A 343 -2.92 6.26 19.31
N ARG A 344 -2.11 7.25 18.89
CA ARG A 344 -2.56 8.31 17.97
C ARG A 344 -3.08 7.75 16.66
N GLN A 345 -2.41 6.74 16.12
CA GLN A 345 -2.80 6.07 14.87
C GLN A 345 -4.18 5.41 14.99
N LEU A 346 -4.42 4.66 16.05
CA LEU A 346 -5.71 4.00 16.30
C LEU A 346 -6.82 5.01 16.62
N GLU A 347 -6.54 6.08 17.37
CA GLU A 347 -7.52 7.16 17.64
C GLU A 347 -7.95 7.89 16.36
N ASN A 348 -6.99 8.21 15.49
CA ASN A 348 -7.26 8.80 14.19
C ASN A 348 -8.10 7.84 13.33
N ALA A 349 -7.72 6.57 13.26
CA ALA A 349 -8.48 5.53 12.56
C ALA A 349 -9.92 5.38 13.08
N MET A 350 -10.14 5.42 14.40
CA MET A 350 -11.48 5.36 14.98
C MET A 350 -12.32 6.56 14.57
N THR A 351 -11.74 7.75 14.63
CA THR A 351 -12.39 9.01 14.26
C THR A 351 -12.73 9.05 12.78
N ASP A 352 -11.82 8.61 11.92
CA ASP A 352 -12.03 8.53 10.47
C ASP A 352 -13.14 7.56 10.11
N PHE A 353 -13.08 6.32 10.64
CA PHE A 353 -14.12 5.33 10.40
C PHE A 353 -15.49 5.81 10.90
N ARG A 354 -15.54 6.41 12.11
CA ARG A 354 -16.79 6.91 12.68
C ARG A 354 -17.42 8.00 11.81
N ARG A 355 -16.63 8.99 11.42
CA ARG A 355 -17.09 10.10 10.56
C ARG A 355 -17.62 9.58 9.23
N ASP A 356 -16.99 8.55 8.69
CA ASP A 356 -17.41 7.99 7.41
C ASP A 356 -18.67 7.11 7.55
N TYR A 357 -18.81 6.41 8.67
CA TYR A 357 -19.95 5.55 8.95
C TYR A 357 -21.23 6.30 9.36
N ILE A 358 -21.09 7.32 10.21
CA ILE A 358 -22.17 8.18 10.68
C ILE A 358 -22.24 9.36 9.72
N PRO A 359 -23.28 9.45 8.87
CA PRO A 359 -23.31 10.42 7.78
C PRO A 359 -23.60 11.84 8.29
N GLU A 360 -22.61 12.46 8.92
CA GLU A 360 -22.57 13.87 9.32
C GLU A 360 -21.97 14.73 8.20
N TRP A 361 -22.17 14.31 6.95
CA TRP A 361 -21.73 15.04 5.75
C TRP A 361 -22.64 16.27 5.59
N GLY A 362 -22.28 17.40 6.21
CA GLY A 362 -22.98 18.67 6.02
C GLY A 362 -22.86 19.16 4.58
N LEU A 363 -23.68 18.62 3.67
CA LEU A 363 -23.66 18.94 2.24
C LEU A 363 -24.25 20.34 1.99
N SER A 364 -23.47 21.23 1.37
CA SER A 364 -23.88 22.58 0.97
C SER A 364 -24.34 22.61 -0.50
N GLU A 365 -25.13 23.62 -0.91
CA GLU A 365 -25.63 23.78 -2.30
C GLU A 365 -24.52 23.99 -3.37
N GLY A 366 -23.23 24.01 -2.98
CA GLY A 366 -22.07 24.06 -3.88
C GLY A 366 -21.31 22.74 -4.07
N ASP A 367 -21.65 21.67 -3.34
CA ASP A 367 -20.84 20.45 -3.21
C ASP A 367 -20.97 19.44 -4.38
N GLY A 368 -21.43 19.89 -5.54
CA GLY A 368 -21.69 19.06 -6.73
C GLY A 368 -20.47 18.29 -7.28
N PHE A 369 -19.28 18.85 -7.07
CA PHE A 369 -18.03 18.37 -7.65
C PHE A 369 -16.91 18.37 -6.62
N SER A 370 -16.09 17.32 -6.63
CA SER A 370 -14.82 17.27 -5.92
C SER A 370 -13.69 17.72 -6.85
N LEU A 371 -12.78 18.53 -6.29
CA LEU A 371 -11.54 18.94 -6.93
C LEU A 371 -10.38 18.32 -6.15
N GLY A 372 -9.50 17.62 -6.85
CA GLY A 372 -8.27 17.07 -6.28
C GLY A 372 -7.05 17.50 -7.09
N SER A 373 -5.94 17.76 -6.41
CA SER A 373 -4.65 18.03 -7.04
C SER A 373 -3.62 16.98 -6.68
N LEU A 374 -2.91 16.47 -7.67
CA LEU A 374 -1.69 15.69 -7.46
C LEU A 374 -0.50 16.50 -7.92
N PRO A 375 0.47 16.80 -7.05
CA PRO A 375 1.65 17.55 -7.45
C PRO A 375 2.56 16.71 -8.35
N ASN A 376 3.00 15.48 -8.02
CA ASN A 376 3.98 14.77 -8.86
C ASN A 376 3.53 13.36 -9.25
N ILE A 377 3.24 13.15 -10.54
CA ILE A 377 2.67 11.88 -11.03
C ILE A 377 3.70 10.94 -11.68
N LEU A 378 4.84 11.45 -12.16
CA LEU A 378 5.82 10.66 -12.92
C LEU A 378 6.78 9.82 -12.05
N LEU A 379 6.33 9.32 -10.89
CA LEU A 379 7.14 8.57 -9.93
C LEU A 379 7.43 7.10 -10.36
N GLY A 380 7.52 6.83 -11.67
CA GLY A 380 8.00 5.55 -12.20
C GLY A 380 6.99 4.39 -12.27
N GLY A 381 5.69 4.68 -12.25
CA GLY A 381 4.66 3.64 -12.43
C GLY A 381 3.32 4.15 -12.91
N ILE A 382 2.34 3.24 -12.91
CA ILE A 382 1.02 3.46 -13.49
C ILE A 382 0.09 4.05 -12.44
N VAL A 383 -0.75 4.99 -12.86
CA VAL A 383 -1.78 5.59 -12.01
C VAL A 383 -3.13 5.45 -12.71
N TYR A 384 -4.08 4.85 -12.02
CA TYR A 384 -5.47 4.73 -12.46
C TYR A 384 -6.38 5.64 -11.65
N MET A 385 -7.53 5.99 -12.21
CA MET A 385 -8.64 6.63 -11.51
C MET A 385 -9.76 5.63 -11.28
N THR A 386 -10.43 5.74 -10.13
CA THR A 386 -11.63 4.96 -9.82
C THR A 386 -12.90 5.71 -10.23
N ASN A 387 -13.95 4.95 -10.53
CA ASN A 387 -15.24 5.48 -10.96
C ASN A 387 -16.04 6.01 -9.76
N ASP A 388 -16.64 7.20 -9.90
CA ASP A 388 -17.41 7.87 -8.84
C ASP A 388 -18.70 7.12 -8.46
N GLN A 389 -19.34 6.45 -9.40
CA GLN A 389 -20.52 5.60 -9.15
C GLN A 389 -20.13 4.32 -8.44
N ASP A 390 -19.06 3.64 -8.88
CA ASP A 390 -18.55 2.43 -8.23
C ASP A 390 -18.14 2.73 -6.78
N GLU A 391 -17.50 3.87 -6.51
CA GLU A 391 -17.17 4.27 -5.14
C GLU A 391 -18.41 4.46 -4.25
N ALA A 392 -19.46 5.08 -4.78
CA ALA A 392 -20.71 5.26 -4.04
C ALA A 392 -21.44 3.92 -3.81
N GLU A 393 -21.36 3.01 -4.77
CA GLU A 393 -21.91 1.65 -4.66
C GLU A 393 -21.13 0.81 -3.64
N ASP A 394 -19.79 0.83 -3.68
CA ASP A 394 -18.90 0.19 -2.70
C ASP A 394 -19.25 0.64 -1.28
N TYR A 395 -19.34 1.96 -1.07
CA TYR A 395 -19.73 2.52 0.22
C TYR A 395 -21.08 1.98 0.69
N ALA A 396 -22.10 2.00 -0.19
CA ALA A 396 -23.45 1.55 0.15
C ALA A 396 -23.50 0.05 0.47
N LYS A 397 -22.78 -0.78 -0.30
CA LYS A 397 -22.68 -2.22 -0.08
C LYS A 397 -21.96 -2.53 1.23
N LEU A 398 -20.78 -1.95 1.46
CA LEU A 398 -20.01 -2.14 2.69
C LEU A 398 -20.76 -1.67 3.92
N ARG A 399 -21.45 -0.53 3.85
CA ARG A 399 -22.27 -0.05 4.97
C ARG A 399 -23.41 -1.01 5.28
N ARG A 400 -24.07 -1.57 4.26
CA ARG A 400 -25.14 -2.56 4.46
C ARG A 400 -24.59 -3.87 5.03
N ALA A 401 -23.52 -4.41 4.43
CA ALA A 401 -22.87 -5.64 4.87
C ALA A 401 -22.31 -5.50 6.29
N GLY A 402 -21.66 -4.38 6.59
CA GLY A 402 -21.15 -4.06 7.92
C GLY A 402 -22.25 -4.02 8.98
N ASN A 403 -23.39 -3.40 8.70
CA ASN A 403 -24.54 -3.42 9.61
C ASN A 403 -25.10 -4.83 9.84
N HIS A 404 -25.17 -5.63 8.77
CA HIS A 404 -25.59 -7.03 8.87
C HIS A 404 -24.62 -7.83 9.75
N HIS A 405 -23.31 -7.73 9.51
CA HIS A 405 -22.30 -8.42 10.31
C HIS A 405 -22.21 -7.89 11.74
N TYR A 406 -22.46 -6.59 11.98
CA TYR A 406 -22.56 -6.04 13.33
C TYR A 406 -23.67 -6.76 14.12
N ALA A 407 -24.84 -6.99 13.51
CA ALA A 407 -25.95 -7.69 14.15
C ALA A 407 -25.69 -9.20 14.39
N ILE A 408 -24.76 -9.80 13.65
CA ILE A 408 -24.35 -11.20 13.83
C ILE A 408 -23.22 -11.32 14.86
N LEU A 409 -22.36 -10.31 14.97
CA LEU A 409 -21.25 -10.32 15.91
C LEU A 409 -21.64 -9.82 17.30
N PHE A 410 -22.56 -8.87 17.40
CA PHE A 410 -22.88 -8.17 18.65
C PHE A 410 -24.36 -8.23 19.06
N ASP A 411 -24.59 -8.29 20.37
CA ASP A 411 -25.88 -8.06 20.97
C ASP A 411 -26.22 -6.54 21.08
N SER A 412 -27.39 -6.23 21.64
CA SER A 412 -27.83 -4.84 21.85
C SER A 412 -26.93 -4.02 22.80
N ASN A 413 -26.15 -4.70 23.65
CA ASN A 413 -25.21 -4.07 24.58
C ASN A 413 -23.81 -3.95 23.99
N GLY A 414 -23.61 -4.35 22.73
CA GLY A 414 -22.33 -4.35 22.05
C GLY A 414 -21.37 -5.43 22.55
N GLN A 415 -21.88 -6.47 23.21
CA GLN A 415 -21.13 -7.66 23.64
C GLN A 415 -21.21 -8.75 22.56
N PRO A 416 -20.30 -9.74 22.56
CA PRO A 416 -20.37 -10.85 21.61
C PRO A 416 -21.72 -11.57 21.67
N LEU A 417 -22.30 -11.87 20.50
CA LEU A 417 -23.61 -12.53 20.41
C LEU A 417 -23.58 -13.98 20.93
N ASP A 418 -22.52 -14.71 20.59
CA ASP A 418 -22.28 -16.10 21.01
C ASP A 418 -20.76 -16.39 21.10
N GLU A 419 -20.38 -17.64 21.43
CA GLU A 419 -18.97 -18.03 21.58
C GLU A 419 -18.21 -18.07 20.23
N GLN A 420 -18.89 -18.30 19.10
CA GLN A 420 -18.25 -18.24 17.77
C GLN A 420 -17.95 -16.79 17.41
N ALA A 421 -18.95 -15.90 17.55
CA ALA A 421 -18.80 -14.46 17.38
C ALA A 421 -17.68 -13.93 18.28
N LYS A 422 -17.63 -14.35 19.55
CA LYS A 422 -16.57 -13.97 20.50
C LYS A 422 -15.17 -14.37 20.03
N ALA A 423 -15.00 -15.55 19.46
CA ALA A 423 -13.70 -15.99 18.95
C ALA A 423 -13.26 -15.18 17.71
N ILE A 424 -14.19 -14.88 16.79
CA ILE A 424 -13.93 -13.99 15.63
C ILE A 424 -13.61 -12.56 16.09
N ILE A 425 -14.38 -12.06 17.05
CA ILE A 425 -14.15 -10.76 17.70
C ILE A 425 -12.75 -10.67 18.28
N ARG A 426 -12.33 -11.71 19.02
CA ARG A 426 -11.00 -11.74 19.64
C ARG A 426 -9.87 -11.86 18.61
N LEU A 427 -10.10 -12.55 17.49
CA LEU A 427 -9.16 -12.54 16.36
C LEU A 427 -8.90 -11.10 15.89
N PHE A 428 -9.96 -10.31 15.69
CA PHE A 428 -9.80 -8.92 15.28
C PHE A 428 -9.23 -8.01 16.38
N ASP A 429 -9.66 -8.20 17.64
CA ASP A 429 -9.20 -7.38 18.76
C ASP A 429 -7.69 -7.57 19.03
N GLU A 430 -7.15 -8.78 18.87
CA GLU A 430 -5.83 -9.16 19.39
C GLU A 430 -4.85 -9.74 18.36
N GLN A 431 -5.28 -10.06 17.12
CA GLN A 431 -4.37 -10.59 16.08
C GLN A 431 -4.38 -9.80 14.77
N VAL A 432 -5.53 -9.29 14.33
CA VAL A 432 -5.61 -8.52 13.08
C VAL A 432 -5.19 -7.07 13.35
N HIS A 433 -4.19 -6.62 12.61
CA HIS A 433 -3.73 -5.22 12.64
C HIS A 433 -4.65 -4.34 11.80
N ASP A 434 -4.49 -3.03 11.94
CA ASP A 434 -5.09 -2.02 11.07
C ASP A 434 -3.97 -1.29 10.31
N SER A 435 -3.67 -1.80 9.11
CA SER A 435 -2.60 -1.28 8.27
C SER A 435 -2.84 0.16 7.81
N ARG A 436 -4.08 0.64 7.88
CA ARG A 436 -4.43 2.02 7.56
C ARG A 436 -4.13 2.98 8.70
N ALA A 437 -4.41 2.58 9.94
CA ALA A 437 -4.13 3.42 11.12
C ALA A 437 -2.67 3.92 11.08
N TRP A 438 -1.76 3.02 10.67
CA TRP A 438 -0.36 3.32 10.42
C TRP A 438 -0.13 4.29 9.24
N PHE A 439 -0.62 3.93 8.05
CA PHE A 439 -0.31 4.64 6.79
C PHE A 439 -0.75 6.11 6.78
N MET A 440 -1.85 6.45 7.45
CA MET A 440 -2.35 7.83 7.47
C MET A 440 -1.45 8.79 8.25
N ASN A 441 -0.76 8.31 9.30
CA ASN A 441 0.12 9.18 10.10
C ASN A 441 1.54 9.29 9.52
N SER A 442 1.99 8.34 8.70
CA SER A 442 3.36 8.32 8.20
C SER A 442 3.59 9.17 6.94
N ASN A 443 2.55 9.43 6.13
CA ASN A 443 2.75 10.00 4.78
C ASN A 443 1.82 11.16 4.38
N LEU A 444 0.74 11.50 5.12
CA LEU A 444 -0.27 12.43 4.63
C LEU A 444 -0.93 13.28 5.73
N ASN A 445 -0.85 14.61 5.60
CA ASN A 445 -1.67 15.57 6.37
C ASN A 445 -2.96 15.98 5.61
N GLU A 446 -3.20 15.40 4.42
CA GLU A 446 -4.37 15.66 3.57
C GLU A 446 -5.21 14.38 3.38
N ARG A 447 -6.53 14.55 3.37
CA ARG A 447 -7.50 13.48 3.63
C ARG A 447 -8.33 13.12 2.40
N GLU A 448 -8.47 11.83 2.13
CA GLU A 448 -9.44 11.31 1.15
C GLU A 448 -10.90 11.52 1.57
N LEU A 449 -11.76 11.73 0.56
CA LEU A 449 -13.21 11.57 0.64
C LEU A 449 -13.54 10.07 0.62
N PHE A 450 -14.40 9.60 1.52
CA PHE A 450 -14.63 8.16 1.79
C PHE A 450 -13.31 7.43 1.95
N SER A 451 -12.73 7.59 3.14
CA SER A 451 -11.54 6.87 3.53
C SER A 451 -11.62 5.41 3.00
N ASP A 452 -10.55 4.84 2.42
CA ASP A 452 -10.35 3.39 2.11
C ASP A 452 -11.13 2.32 2.94
N TYR A 453 -11.59 2.58 4.17
CA TYR A 453 -12.38 1.63 4.96
C TYR A 453 -13.71 1.29 4.29
N PHE A 454 -14.28 2.21 3.50
CA PHE A 454 -15.51 2.03 2.75
C PHE A 454 -15.28 1.83 1.25
N ARG A 455 -14.12 1.28 0.88
CA ARG A 455 -13.82 0.79 -0.47
C ARG A 455 -13.38 -0.67 -0.42
N TYR A 456 -13.75 -1.46 -1.42
CA TYR A 456 -13.11 -2.77 -1.59
C TYR A 456 -11.67 -2.60 -2.06
N ARG A 457 -10.80 -3.55 -1.73
CA ARG A 457 -9.44 -3.61 -2.25
C ARG A 457 -9.48 -3.71 -3.78
N CYS A 458 -8.61 -2.96 -4.46
CA CYS A 458 -8.37 -3.18 -5.88
C CYS A 458 -7.61 -4.51 -6.07
N VAL A 459 -8.08 -5.34 -7.01
CA VAL A 459 -7.48 -6.64 -7.32
C VAL A 459 -7.31 -6.75 -8.83
N PHE A 460 -6.07 -7.00 -9.26
CA PHE A 460 -5.70 -7.28 -10.65
C PHE A 460 -5.64 -8.79 -10.91
N PHE A 461 -6.10 -9.19 -12.10
CA PHE A 461 -6.06 -10.55 -12.63
C PHE A 461 -5.41 -10.50 -14.02
N ASP A 462 -4.08 -10.49 -14.07
CA ASP A 462 -3.31 -10.25 -15.31
C ASP A 462 -3.68 -8.89 -15.93
N ASN A 463 -4.46 -8.86 -17.02
CA ASN A 463 -4.90 -7.62 -17.65
C ASN A 463 -6.23 -7.08 -17.07
N GLU A 464 -6.94 -7.91 -16.31
CA GLU A 464 -8.26 -7.59 -15.77
C GLU A 464 -8.19 -6.99 -14.35
N SER A 465 -9.26 -6.34 -13.90
CA SER A 465 -9.41 -5.78 -12.57
C SER A 465 -10.82 -5.99 -12.03
N ASN A 466 -10.96 -6.24 -10.72
CA ASN A 466 -12.27 -6.32 -10.07
C ASN A 466 -13.04 -4.98 -10.10
N LYS A 467 -12.35 -3.87 -10.35
CA LYS A 467 -12.91 -2.52 -10.42
C LYS A 467 -12.75 -1.91 -11.81
N GLN A 468 -13.66 -1.02 -12.19
CA GLN A 468 -13.48 -0.22 -13.39
C GLN A 468 -12.43 0.86 -13.14
N LEU A 469 -11.39 0.85 -13.94
CA LEU A 469 -10.26 1.75 -13.82
C LEU A 469 -10.08 2.56 -15.11
N SER A 470 -9.69 3.82 -14.96
CA SER A 470 -9.35 4.72 -16.07
C SER A 470 -7.87 5.10 -15.98
N LEU A 471 -7.12 4.94 -17.08
CA LEU A 471 -5.67 5.20 -17.08
C LEU A 471 -5.39 6.71 -17.07
N LEU A 472 -4.67 7.18 -16.05
CA LEU A 472 -4.26 8.58 -15.94
C LEU A 472 -2.81 8.82 -16.34
N ALA A 473 -1.92 7.94 -15.90
CA ALA A 473 -0.50 8.06 -16.19
C ALA A 473 0.17 6.70 -16.24
N THR A 474 1.27 6.64 -16.98
CA THR A 474 2.22 5.53 -16.99
C THR A 474 3.54 6.02 -16.41
N ALA A 475 4.51 5.11 -16.26
CA ALA A 475 5.85 5.46 -15.77
C ALA A 475 6.55 6.57 -16.57
N THR A 476 6.13 6.82 -17.81
CA THR A 476 6.82 7.72 -18.75
C THR A 476 5.99 8.91 -19.21
N ARG A 477 4.67 8.93 -18.99
CA ARG A 477 3.80 10.04 -19.44
C ARG A 477 2.48 10.10 -18.69
N VAL A 478 1.90 11.29 -18.66
CA VAL A 478 0.50 11.49 -18.27
C VAL A 478 -0.37 11.43 -19.52
N ILE A 479 -1.42 10.61 -19.49
CA ILE A 479 -2.31 10.38 -20.64
C ILE A 479 -2.99 11.70 -21.02
N GLY A 480 -2.77 12.12 -22.26
CA GLY A 480 -3.35 13.34 -22.82
C GLY A 480 -2.54 14.61 -22.60
N VAL A 481 -1.35 14.57 -21.98
CA VAL A 481 -0.45 15.75 -21.96
C VAL A 481 0.41 15.74 -23.23
N ALA A 482 0.46 16.87 -23.94
CA ALA A 482 1.09 16.97 -25.26
C ALA A 482 2.63 17.11 -25.22
N VAL A 483 3.20 17.38 -24.05
CA VAL A 483 4.64 17.66 -23.88
C VAL A 483 5.20 16.87 -22.70
N ALA A 484 6.42 16.35 -22.85
CA ALA A 484 7.14 15.69 -21.76
C ALA A 484 7.93 16.73 -20.95
N VAL A 485 7.65 16.81 -19.64
CA VAL A 485 8.36 17.64 -18.65
C VAL A 485 8.72 16.81 -17.43
N GLY A 486 9.71 17.25 -16.66
CA GLY A 486 10.26 16.50 -15.53
C GLY A 486 9.31 16.35 -14.34
N SER A 487 8.33 17.24 -14.20
CA SER A 487 7.33 17.17 -13.14
C SER A 487 5.97 17.64 -13.65
N ILE A 488 4.95 16.79 -13.49
CA ILE A 488 3.58 17.05 -13.94
C ILE A 488 2.65 16.87 -12.76
N GLY A 489 1.91 17.94 -12.48
CA GLY A 489 0.76 17.92 -11.61
C GLY A 489 -0.56 17.79 -12.39
N LEU A 490 -1.55 17.16 -11.78
CA LEU A 490 -2.91 17.10 -12.31
C LEU A 490 -3.90 17.77 -11.37
N SER A 491 -4.83 18.50 -11.94
CA SER A 491 -6.06 18.94 -11.30
C SER A 491 -7.24 18.20 -11.92
N ILE A 492 -7.99 17.49 -11.08
CA ILE A 492 -9.08 16.61 -11.52
C ILE A 492 -10.37 17.08 -10.88
N LYS A 493 -11.36 17.39 -11.71
CA LYS A 493 -12.71 17.76 -11.30
C LYS A 493 -13.67 16.64 -11.69
N ARG A 494 -14.32 16.05 -10.69
CA ARG A 494 -15.29 14.95 -10.87
C ARG A 494 -16.49 15.13 -9.92
N ARG A 495 -17.57 14.37 -10.11
CA ARG A 495 -18.72 14.47 -9.20
C ARG A 495 -18.32 13.96 -7.82
N ASP A 496 -18.97 14.52 -6.80
CA ASP A 496 -18.79 14.02 -5.44
C ASP A 496 -19.60 12.73 -5.25
N PRO A 497 -18.96 11.58 -4.93
CA PRO A 497 -19.66 10.32 -4.77
C PRO A 497 -20.66 10.34 -3.59
N ARG A 498 -20.52 11.26 -2.61
CA ARG A 498 -21.50 11.46 -1.52
C ARG A 498 -22.89 11.82 -2.01
N LEU A 499 -22.99 12.56 -3.11
CA LEU A 499 -24.27 12.91 -3.71
C LEU A 499 -24.96 11.70 -4.35
N LEU A 500 -24.18 10.71 -4.78
CA LEU A 500 -24.70 9.48 -5.38
C LEU A 500 -25.20 8.50 -4.31
N VAL A 501 -24.61 8.49 -3.11
CA VAL A 501 -25.06 7.64 -1.98
C VAL A 501 -26.53 7.88 -1.63
N GLY A 502 -26.99 9.14 -1.61
CA GLY A 502 -28.39 9.49 -1.33
C GLY A 502 -29.39 8.90 -2.33
N LEU A 503 -28.96 8.62 -3.56
CA LEU A 503 -29.77 7.96 -4.59
C LEU A 503 -29.86 6.44 -4.41
N ILE A 504 -28.88 5.85 -3.72
CA ILE A 504 -28.70 4.39 -3.56
C ILE A 504 -29.31 3.90 -2.23
N ILE A 505 -29.48 4.78 -1.24
CA ILE A 505 -30.06 4.46 0.08
C ILE A 505 -31.51 5.00 0.17
N PRO A 506 -32.55 4.13 0.13
CA PRO A 506 -33.96 4.56 0.02
C PRO A 506 -34.51 5.40 1.19
N SER A 507 -33.81 5.45 2.33
CA SER A 507 -34.31 6.07 3.57
C SER A 507 -33.99 7.56 3.72
N LEU A 508 -33.20 8.16 2.83
CA LEU A 508 -32.80 9.58 2.88
C LEU A 508 -33.47 10.33 1.72
N GLY A 509 -34.59 11.00 1.98
CA GLY A 509 -35.38 11.71 0.96
C GLY A 509 -34.74 13.01 0.45
N ILE A 510 -33.73 12.94 -0.43
CA ILE A 510 -33.05 14.08 -1.10
C ILE A 510 -32.72 13.68 -2.58
N PRO A 511 -32.76 14.59 -3.59
CA PRO A 511 -33.36 14.33 -4.92
C PRO A 511 -32.46 13.73 -6.01
N VAL A 512 -33.13 13.23 -7.06
CA VAL A 512 -32.61 12.55 -8.26
C VAL A 512 -31.89 13.52 -9.22
N LEU A 513 -30.55 13.51 -9.23
CA LEU A 513 -29.76 14.06 -10.34
C LEU A 513 -29.53 12.96 -11.40
N ARG A 514 -30.45 12.86 -12.35
CA ARG A 514 -30.30 12.05 -13.57
C ARG A 514 -29.49 12.82 -14.62
N GLY A 515 -28.22 12.47 -14.77
CA GLY A 515 -27.41 12.81 -15.93
C GLY A 515 -26.34 11.75 -16.14
N LYS A 516 -26.18 11.27 -17.39
CA LYS A 516 -25.07 10.36 -17.77
C LYS A 516 -23.76 10.89 -17.17
N ALA A 517 -22.99 10.04 -16.50
CA ALA A 517 -21.67 10.43 -16.01
C ALA A 517 -20.80 10.78 -17.23
N GLY A 518 -20.36 12.03 -17.30
CA GLY A 518 -19.28 12.42 -18.21
C GLY A 518 -17.95 11.98 -17.61
N LEU A 519 -16.94 11.80 -18.45
CA LEU A 519 -15.57 11.59 -17.97
C LEU A 519 -15.14 12.79 -17.10
N PRO A 520 -14.33 12.58 -16.06
CA PRO A 520 -13.76 13.66 -15.26
C PRO A 520 -13.03 14.70 -16.10
N GLU A 521 -13.11 15.96 -15.70
CA GLU A 521 -12.34 17.04 -16.32
C GLU A 521 -10.92 17.03 -15.72
N ILE A 522 -9.92 16.82 -16.58
CA ILE A 522 -8.52 16.67 -16.18
C ILE A 522 -7.70 17.81 -16.81
N ARG A 523 -6.99 18.55 -15.97
CA ARG A 523 -6.05 19.60 -16.37
C ARG A 523 -4.67 19.26 -15.85
N ALA A 524 -3.64 19.47 -16.67
CA ALA A 524 -2.25 19.29 -16.27
C ALA A 524 -1.56 20.62 -16.05
N PHE A 525 -0.61 20.67 -15.13
CA PHE A 525 0.21 21.84 -14.84
C PHE A 525 1.65 21.43 -14.49
N ASP A 526 2.59 22.33 -14.73
CA ASP A 526 3.99 22.18 -14.30
C ASP A 526 4.08 22.53 -12.80
N THR A 527 4.71 21.67 -12.00
CA THR A 527 4.68 21.84 -10.54
C THR A 527 5.68 22.85 -10.00
N VAL A 528 6.65 23.23 -10.82
CA VAL A 528 7.64 24.24 -10.47
C VAL A 528 7.04 25.64 -10.64
N THR A 529 6.32 25.86 -11.74
CA THR A 529 5.80 27.18 -12.12
C THR A 529 4.30 27.35 -11.87
N GLY A 530 3.55 26.26 -11.71
CA GLY A 530 2.09 26.26 -11.62
C GLY A 530 1.36 26.53 -12.94
N LEU A 531 2.09 26.65 -14.06
CA LEU A 531 1.52 26.98 -15.36
C LEU A 531 0.88 25.76 -16.03
N ALA A 532 -0.19 25.99 -16.80
CA ALA A 532 -0.94 24.92 -17.45
C ALA A 532 -0.13 24.26 -18.58
N LEU A 533 -0.24 22.94 -18.67
CA LEU A 533 0.35 22.14 -19.74
C LEU A 533 -0.71 21.87 -20.83
N PRO A 534 -0.31 21.88 -22.12
CA PRO A 534 -1.22 21.61 -23.23
C PRO A 534 -1.73 20.17 -23.20
N MET A 535 -3.04 20.00 -23.41
CA MET A 535 -3.70 18.70 -23.48
C MET A 535 -4.00 18.31 -24.93
N LEU A 536 -3.83 17.02 -25.27
CA LEU A 536 -4.18 16.43 -26.56
C LEU A 536 -5.68 16.14 -26.62
N GLU A 537 -6.29 16.46 -27.76
CA GLU A 537 -7.66 16.05 -28.11
C GLU A 537 -7.70 14.58 -28.56
N GLY A 538 -8.85 13.90 -28.44
CA GLY A 538 -9.05 12.55 -28.98
C GLY A 538 -8.54 11.40 -28.09
N MET A 539 -8.15 11.70 -26.84
CA MET A 539 -7.61 10.72 -25.89
C MET A 539 -8.69 10.10 -24.99
N GLU A 540 -9.98 10.33 -25.29
CA GLU A 540 -11.12 9.89 -24.47
C GLU A 540 -11.20 8.35 -24.41
N ALA A 541 -10.86 7.66 -25.50
CA ALA A 541 -10.88 6.20 -25.55
C ALA A 541 -9.93 5.55 -24.55
N LEU A 542 -8.77 6.16 -24.28
CA LEU A 542 -7.80 5.69 -23.29
C LEU A 542 -8.16 6.03 -21.84
N ARG A 543 -9.18 6.87 -21.65
CA ARG A 543 -9.68 7.30 -20.34
C ARG A 543 -11.01 6.65 -19.98
N VAL A 544 -11.51 5.72 -20.82
CA VAL A 544 -12.71 4.96 -20.50
C VAL A 544 -12.46 4.10 -19.27
N PHE A 545 -13.42 4.10 -18.35
CA PHE A 545 -13.44 3.19 -17.21
C PHE A 545 -13.72 1.76 -17.69
N THR A 546 -12.83 0.82 -17.38
CA THR A 546 -12.93 -0.57 -17.85
C THR A 546 -12.42 -1.56 -16.80
N HIS A 547 -12.94 -2.79 -16.86
CA HIS A 547 -12.42 -3.95 -16.12
C HIS A 547 -11.18 -4.58 -16.78
N ASP A 548 -10.78 -4.13 -17.96
CA ASP A 548 -9.56 -4.56 -18.66
C ASP A 548 -8.57 -3.38 -18.81
N PRO A 549 -8.01 -2.87 -17.69
CA PRO A 549 -7.05 -1.78 -17.74
C PRO A 549 -5.73 -2.16 -18.42
N GLY A 550 -5.37 -3.46 -18.45
CA GLY A 550 -4.15 -3.95 -19.11
C GLY A 550 -4.19 -3.75 -20.63
N SER A 551 -5.32 -4.02 -21.28
CA SER A 551 -5.47 -3.76 -22.71
C SER A 551 -5.41 -2.27 -23.06
N VAL A 552 -6.02 -1.41 -22.24
CA VAL A 552 -5.93 0.07 -22.42
C VAL A 552 -4.50 0.55 -22.26
N LEU A 553 -3.76 -0.03 -21.32
CA LEU A 553 -2.35 0.28 -21.11
C LEU A 553 -1.49 -0.13 -22.32
N LYS A 554 -1.70 -1.32 -22.89
CA LYS A 554 -1.02 -1.75 -24.13
C LYS A 554 -1.31 -0.80 -25.29
N GLN A 555 -2.58 -0.37 -25.45
CA GLN A 555 -2.95 0.61 -26.47
C GLN A 555 -2.26 1.97 -26.24
N ALA A 556 -2.18 2.41 -24.98
CA ALA A 556 -1.45 3.61 -24.64
C ALA A 556 0.05 3.44 -25.02
N GLN A 557 0.71 2.37 -24.62
CA GLN A 557 2.12 2.13 -24.93
C GLN A 557 2.43 2.10 -26.43
N ALA A 558 1.47 1.73 -27.28
CA ALA A 558 1.61 1.75 -28.73
C ALA A 558 1.56 3.17 -29.36
N LEU A 559 1.07 4.19 -28.62
CA LEU A 559 1.03 5.57 -29.10
C LEU A 559 2.40 6.26 -28.99
N PRO A 560 2.75 7.17 -29.91
CA PRO A 560 3.99 7.92 -29.86
C PRO A 560 4.13 8.71 -28.56
N MET A 561 5.37 8.81 -28.05
CA MET A 561 5.66 9.59 -26.86
C MET A 561 5.50 11.10 -27.13
N PRO A 562 5.04 11.89 -26.15
CA PRO A 562 5.00 13.34 -26.28
C PRO A 562 6.42 13.88 -26.46
N ALA A 563 6.54 14.95 -27.26
CA ALA A 563 7.84 15.57 -27.52
C ALA A 563 8.42 16.18 -26.23
N ALA A 564 9.73 16.03 -26.03
CA ALA A 564 10.43 16.65 -24.91
C ALA A 564 10.35 18.19 -25.01
N LEU A 565 10.13 18.86 -23.88
CA LEU A 565 10.18 20.32 -23.83
C LEU A 565 11.61 20.82 -24.06
N ASN A 566 11.81 21.59 -25.13
CA ASN A 566 13.07 22.20 -25.54
C ASN A 566 12.80 23.50 -26.32
N GLU A 567 13.85 24.18 -26.79
CA GLU A 567 13.71 25.47 -27.47
C GLU A 567 12.83 25.42 -28.73
N GLN A 568 12.76 24.27 -29.40
CA GLN A 568 11.94 24.08 -30.60
C GLN A 568 10.48 23.76 -30.26
N THR A 569 10.22 23.06 -29.16
CA THR A 569 8.88 22.64 -28.75
C THR A 569 8.20 23.63 -27.79
N ALA A 570 8.96 24.57 -27.21
CA ALA A 570 8.47 25.67 -26.39
C ALA A 570 7.83 26.79 -27.25
N THR A 571 6.70 26.47 -27.90
CA THR A 571 6.04 27.34 -28.88
C THR A 571 5.21 28.46 -28.25
N THR A 572 4.83 28.34 -26.97
CA THR A 572 4.09 29.35 -26.21
C THR A 572 4.95 30.01 -25.15
N ASP A 573 4.57 31.20 -24.68
CA ASP A 573 5.33 31.91 -23.64
C ASP A 573 5.30 31.18 -22.29
N ASP A 574 4.21 30.48 -21.99
CA ASP A 574 4.11 29.59 -20.82
C ASP A 574 5.11 28.44 -20.93
N LEU A 575 5.19 27.75 -22.06
CA LEU A 575 6.14 26.66 -22.27
C LEU A 575 7.60 27.14 -22.24
N LYS A 576 7.89 28.35 -22.74
CA LYS A 576 9.22 28.96 -22.61
C LYS A 576 9.57 29.25 -21.15
N THR A 577 8.59 29.65 -20.34
CA THR A 577 8.76 29.92 -18.91
C THR A 577 9.03 28.63 -18.14
N ILE A 578 8.26 27.58 -18.42
CA ILE A 578 8.46 26.24 -17.86
C ILE A 578 9.86 25.71 -18.23
N LEU A 579 10.27 25.83 -19.50
CA LEU A 579 11.59 25.38 -19.95
C LEU A 579 12.72 26.09 -19.19
N LYS A 580 12.62 27.41 -19.00
CA LYS A 580 13.62 28.18 -18.24
C LYS A 580 13.68 27.74 -16.78
N ALA A 581 12.54 27.49 -16.14
CA ALA A 581 12.50 27.02 -14.76
C ALA A 581 13.15 25.63 -14.62
N ALA A 582 12.83 24.71 -15.52
CA ALA A 582 13.46 23.38 -15.55
C ALA A 582 14.98 23.43 -15.78
N GLN A 583 15.44 24.30 -16.68
CA GLN A 583 16.88 24.52 -16.92
C GLN A 583 17.59 25.11 -15.70
N ALA A 584 16.94 26.03 -14.97
CA ALA A 584 17.49 26.62 -13.75
C ALA A 584 17.65 25.57 -12.63
N LEU A 585 16.67 24.69 -12.44
CA LEU A 585 16.74 23.58 -11.49
C LEU A 585 17.86 22.59 -11.86
N ALA A 586 17.97 22.21 -13.14
CA ALA A 586 19.04 21.34 -13.61
C ALA A 586 20.43 21.96 -13.43
N ALA A 587 20.56 23.29 -13.56
CA ALA A 587 21.81 24.00 -13.30
C ALA A 587 22.18 24.04 -11.81
N GLN A 588 21.19 24.13 -10.92
CA GLN A 588 21.41 24.05 -9.45
C GLN A 588 21.83 22.64 -9.02
N ALA A 589 21.20 21.60 -9.56
CA ALA A 589 21.54 20.20 -9.25
C ALA A 589 22.97 19.81 -9.70
N ASN A 590 23.51 20.47 -10.73
CA ASN A 590 24.86 20.23 -11.26
C ASN A 590 25.95 21.14 -10.65
N ALA A 591 25.63 21.94 -9.61
CA ALA A 591 26.61 22.81 -8.96
C ALA A 591 27.56 22.01 -8.03
N PRO A 592 28.88 22.29 -7.99
CA PRO A 592 29.88 21.47 -7.27
C PRO A 592 29.77 21.38 -5.74
N ASN A 593 28.79 22.05 -5.13
CA ASN A 593 28.57 22.11 -3.68
C ASN A 593 27.13 21.70 -3.28
N ALA A 594 26.44 20.91 -4.10
CA ALA A 594 25.16 20.33 -3.69
C ALA A 594 25.43 19.37 -2.51
N ALA A 595 25.08 19.80 -1.29
CA ALA A 595 24.87 18.89 -0.17
C ALA A 595 23.85 17.83 -0.62
N PRO A 596 23.96 16.56 -0.18
CA PRO A 596 22.97 15.57 -0.53
C PRO A 596 21.60 16.07 -0.03
N GLU A 597 20.72 16.41 -0.96
CA GLU A 597 19.35 16.82 -0.65
C GLU A 597 18.68 15.67 0.10
N GLU A 598 18.16 15.96 1.30
CA GLU A 598 17.16 15.12 1.95
C GLU A 598 16.02 14.88 0.93
N PRO A 599 15.47 13.66 0.82
CA PRO A 599 14.25 13.46 0.04
C PRO A 599 13.17 14.35 0.65
N LEU A 600 12.82 15.43 -0.06
CA LEU A 600 11.79 16.38 0.34
C LEU A 600 10.54 15.60 0.73
N ASN A 601 10.19 15.66 2.01
CA ASN A 601 8.90 15.27 2.51
C ASN A 601 7.86 16.18 1.79
N PRO A 602 6.90 15.66 1.01
CA PRO A 602 6.04 16.48 0.15
C PRO A 602 5.13 17.48 0.89
N LEU A 603 5.19 17.54 2.21
CA LEU A 603 4.31 18.31 3.08
C LEU A 603 4.95 19.58 3.68
N ASP A 604 6.27 19.75 3.61
CA ASP A 604 6.91 20.97 4.15
C ASP A 604 6.79 22.19 3.21
N ALA A 605 6.36 21.99 1.97
CA ALA A 605 6.03 23.10 1.06
C ALA A 605 4.65 23.74 1.32
N ALA A 606 3.89 23.24 2.30
CA ALA A 606 2.53 23.72 2.60
C ALA A 606 2.38 24.47 3.95
N GLN A 607 3.44 24.61 4.74
CA GLN A 607 3.38 25.34 6.01
C GLN A 607 4.57 26.28 6.19
N GLU A 608 4.54 27.42 5.47
CA GLU A 608 4.88 28.74 6.00
C GLU A 608 4.75 29.79 4.89
N ALA A 609 3.54 30.31 4.72
CA ALA A 609 3.32 31.59 4.05
C ALA A 609 2.20 32.34 4.77
N THR A 610 2.48 32.86 5.96
CA THR A 610 1.71 33.99 6.49
C THR A 610 2.03 35.22 5.63
N VAL A 611 1.21 35.48 4.61
CA VAL A 611 1.26 36.74 3.85
C VAL A 611 -0.03 37.53 4.11
N PRO A 612 0.06 38.81 4.54
CA PRO A 612 -1.10 39.65 4.88
C PRO A 612 -2.06 39.89 3.71
N GLY A 613 -3.31 40.17 4.05
CA GLY A 613 -4.44 40.29 3.12
C GLY A 613 -4.27 41.31 1.99
N TRP A 614 -4.37 40.80 0.76
CA TRP A 614 -4.53 41.56 -0.48
C TRP A 614 -5.75 42.51 -0.50
N LEU A 615 -6.73 42.30 0.40
CA LEU A 615 -7.93 43.14 0.51
C LEU A 615 -7.68 44.53 1.13
N ASP A 616 -6.58 44.73 1.86
CA ASP A 616 -6.22 46.05 2.40
C ASP A 616 -5.29 46.84 1.47
N GLN A 617 -4.57 46.16 0.57
CA GLN A 617 -3.80 46.79 -0.51
C GLN A 617 -4.68 47.17 -1.72
N ALA A 618 -5.84 46.53 -1.90
CA ALA A 618 -6.83 46.91 -2.91
C ALA A 618 -7.62 48.19 -2.57
N LYS A 619 -7.56 48.70 -1.31
CA LYS A 619 -8.27 49.92 -0.89
C LYS A 619 -7.43 51.20 -0.98
N SER A 620 -6.10 51.13 -1.11
CA SER A 620 -5.25 52.33 -1.25
C SER A 620 -4.93 52.70 -2.70
N ALA A 621 -5.11 51.79 -3.66
CA ALA A 621 -4.92 52.08 -5.09
C ALA A 621 -6.11 52.80 -5.76
N ALA A 622 -7.24 52.96 -5.05
CA ALA A 622 -8.42 53.68 -5.52
C ALA A 622 -8.46 55.18 -5.13
N ARG A 623 -7.34 55.76 -4.65
CA ARG A 623 -7.32 57.18 -4.20
C ARG A 623 -6.43 58.15 -4.99
N HIS A 624 -5.68 57.71 -6.01
CA HIS A 624 -4.93 58.62 -6.88
C HIS A 624 -5.39 58.61 -8.35
N LEU A 625 -6.65 58.24 -8.56
CA LEU A 625 -7.50 58.74 -9.66
C LEU A 625 -8.60 59.67 -9.08
N ASN A 626 -8.19 60.56 -8.18
CA ASN A 626 -8.49 61.99 -8.18
C ASN A 626 -7.71 62.59 -7.00
N THR A 627 -6.63 63.30 -7.35
CA THR A 627 -5.57 63.92 -6.50
C THR A 627 -4.75 62.97 -5.67
#